data_AF-A0A6B3L2M6-F1
#
_entry.id   AF-A0A6B3L2M6-F1
#
_cell.length_a   1.000
_cell.length_b   1.000
_cell.length_c   1.000
_cell.angle_alpha   90.00
_cell.angle_beta   90.00
_cell.angle_gamma   90.00
#
_symmetry.space_group_name_H-M   'P 1'
#
loop_
_entity.id
_entity.type
_entity.pdbx_description
1 polymer ?
#
loop_
_entity_poly.entity_id
_entity_poly.type
_entity_poly.pdbx_seq_one_letter_code
_entity_poly.pdbx_strand_id
1 'polypeptide(L)' 'MKTFCKWKEKELLKRADVFADLVSEPRFVCRKCARVANTKKALCKAMPLATGLRVLDEAG' A
#
# COMPACT_ATOMS: atom_id res chain seq x y z
N MET A 1 4.74 -9.28 14.92
CA MET A 1 5.43 -8.73 13.72
C MET A 1 4.94 -7.31 13.42
N LYS A 2 5.84 -6.35 13.17
CA LYS A 2 5.49 -4.96 12.82
C LYS A 2 5.21 -4.88 11.33
N THR A 3 3.96 -4.71 10.95
CA THR A 3 3.56 -4.53 9.55
C THR A 3 3.98 -3.15 9.06
N PHE A 4 4.07 -2.99 7.74
CA PHE A 4 4.26 -1.70 7.08
C PHE A 4 3.22 -0.68 7.56
N CYS A 5 1.99 -1.11 7.89
CA CYS A 5 0.94 -0.28 8.50
C CYS A 5 1.30 0.37 9.85
N LYS A 6 2.37 -0.07 10.53
CA LYS A 6 2.82 0.49 11.82
C LYS A 6 4.08 1.36 11.68
N TRP A 7 4.59 1.56 10.46
CA TRP A 7 5.72 2.44 10.22
C TRP A 7 5.31 3.90 10.46
N LYS A 8 6.15 4.61 11.21
CA LYS A 8 6.10 6.07 11.43
C LYS A 8 7.09 6.73 10.47
N GLU A 9 7.04 8.06 10.35
CA GLU A 9 7.92 8.86 9.48
C GLU A 9 9.41 8.46 9.57
N LYS A 10 9.94 8.37 10.79
CA LYS A 10 11.35 7.96 11.02
C LYS A 10 11.71 6.59 10.44
N GLU A 11 10.75 5.65 10.38
CA GLU A 11 10.98 4.33 9.78
C GLU A 11 10.88 4.39 8.26
N LEU A 12 9.99 5.22 7.71
CA LEU A 12 9.88 5.43 6.27
C LEU A 12 11.18 6.00 5.71
N LEU A 13 11.76 7.00 6.38
CA LEU A 13 13.03 7.61 5.99
C LEU A 13 14.22 6.63 6.10
N LYS A 14 14.25 5.81 7.15
CA LYS A 14 15.33 4.83 7.36
C LYS A 14 15.26 3.62 6.42
N ARG A 15 14.11 3.37 5.80
CA ARG A 15 13.82 2.16 5.02
C ARG A 15 13.18 2.54 3.68
N ALA A 16 13.62 3.64 3.09
CA ALA A 16 13.02 4.21 1.88
C ALA A 16 13.10 3.24 0.68
N ASP A 17 14.19 2.48 0.60
CA ASP A 17 14.42 1.37 -0.32
C ASP A 17 13.37 0.26 -0.16
N VAL A 18 13.17 -0.24 1.06
CA VAL A 18 12.17 -1.28 1.36
C VAL A 18 10.76 -0.77 1.15
N PHE A 19 10.51 0.50 1.47
CA PHE A 19 9.24 1.15 1.17
C PHE A 19 8.97 1.16 -0.34
N ALA A 20 9.94 1.58 -1.15
CA ALA A 20 9.81 1.63 -2.60
C ALA A 20 9.52 0.24 -3.20
N ASP A 21 10.24 -0.79 -2.73
CA ASP A 21 9.98 -2.18 -3.11
C ASP A 21 8.55 -2.62 -2.74
N LEU A 22 8.14 -2.38 -1.49
CA LEU A 22 6.81 -2.78 -1.01
C LEU A 22 5.68 -2.15 -1.80
N VAL A 23 5.82 -0.89 -2.24
CA VAL A 23 4.76 -0.17 -2.98
C VAL A 23 4.86 -0.31 -4.50
N SER A 24 5.93 -0.94 -5.02
CA SER A 24 6.06 -1.27 -6.44
C SER A 24 5.00 -2.28 -6.85
N GLU A 25 4.30 -2.07 -7.97
CA GLU A 25 3.22 -2.97 -8.46
C GLU A 25 2.25 -3.43 -7.35
N PRO A 26 1.54 -2.50 -6.67
CA PRO A 26 0.74 -2.84 -5.51
C PRO A 26 -0.44 -3.72 -5.91
N ARG A 27 -0.60 -4.85 -5.21
CA ARG A 27 -1.70 -5.81 -5.42
C ARG A 27 -2.69 -5.84 -4.26
N PHE A 28 -2.34 -5.20 -3.14
CA PHE A 28 -3.13 -5.20 -1.93
C PHE A 28 -3.22 -3.80 -1.33
N VAL A 29 -4.34 -3.52 -0.68
CA VAL A 29 -4.59 -2.32 0.11
C VAL A 29 -5.04 -2.70 1.52
N CYS A 30 -4.65 -1.93 2.51
CA CYS A 30 -5.12 -2.11 3.87
C CYS A 30 -6.46 -1.40 4.04
N ARG A 31 -7.54 -2.14 4.30
CA ARG A 31 -8.89 -1.56 4.49
C ARG A 31 -9.04 -0.65 5.72
N LYS A 32 -8.03 -0.57 6.60
CA LYS A 32 -8.04 0.28 7.80
C LYS A 32 -7.29 1.60 7.61
N CYS A 33 -6.16 1.59 6.91
CA CYS A 33 -5.26 2.75 6.82
C CYS A 33 -4.82 3.09 5.40
N ALA A 34 -5.45 2.48 4.39
CA ALA A 34 -5.25 2.71 2.96
C ALA A 34 -3.83 2.49 2.40
N ARG A 35 -2.85 2.11 3.22
CA ARG A 35 -1.51 1.71 2.75
C ARG A 35 -1.61 0.54 1.77
N VAL A 36 -0.84 0.64 0.69
CA VAL A 36 -0.75 -0.37 -0.36
C VAL A 36 0.54 -1.17 -0.25
N ALA A 37 0.51 -2.41 -0.73
CA ALA A 37 1.72 -3.21 -0.88
C ALA A 37 1.56 -4.26 -1.98
N ASN A 38 2.68 -4.73 -2.53
CA ASN A 38 2.76 -5.84 -3.48
C ASN A 38 2.53 -7.22 -2.82
N THR A 39 2.53 -7.27 -1.48
CA THR A 39 2.36 -8.49 -0.69
C THR A 39 1.37 -8.31 0.46
N LYS A 40 0.45 -9.27 0.61
CA LYS A 40 -0.58 -9.30 1.67
C LYS A 40 0.03 -9.25 3.08
N LYS A 41 1.19 -9.87 3.27
CA LYS A 41 1.87 -10.03 4.57
C LYS A 41 2.39 -8.72 5.16
N ALA A 42 2.62 -7.71 4.31
CA ALA A 42 3.11 -6.42 4.74
C ALA A 42 2.04 -5.56 5.43
N LEU A 43 0.75 -5.88 5.28
CA LEU A 43 -0.37 -5.05 5.72
C LEU A 43 -1.12 -5.68 6.92
N CYS A 44 -1.74 -4.86 7.77
CA CYS A 44 -2.45 -5.36 8.96
C CYS A 44 -3.87 -5.89 8.68
N LYS A 45 -4.57 -5.33 7.68
CA LYS A 45 -5.90 -5.78 7.22
C LYS A 45 -5.96 -5.73 5.69
N ALA A 46 -5.11 -6.53 5.05
CA ALA A 46 -4.98 -6.58 3.60
C ALA A 46 -6.28 -7.05 2.91
N MET A 47 -6.63 -6.39 1.82
CA MET A 47 -7.60 -6.83 0.81
C MET A 47 -6.99 -6.64 -0.59
N PRO A 48 -7.44 -7.38 -1.62
CA PRO A 48 -7.01 -7.16 -2.99
C PRO A 48 -7.24 -5.70 -3.40
N LEU A 49 -6.23 -5.07 -4.01
CA LEU A 49 -6.38 -3.77 -4.63
C LEU A 49 -7.01 -4.01 -6.00
N ALA A 50 -8.28 -3.62 -6.17
CA ALA A 50 -8.99 -3.78 -7.45
C ALA A 50 -8.20 -3.03 -8.54
N THR A 51 -7.62 -3.78 -9.46
CA THR A 51 -6.94 -3.22 -10.63
C THR A 51 -8.01 -2.98 -11.67
N GLY A 52 -8.57 -1.78 -11.65
CA GLY A 52 -9.69 -1.39 -12.49
C GLY A 52 -9.78 0.13 -12.45
N LEU A 53 -8.84 0.79 -13.11
CA LEU A 53 -9.00 2.17 -13.52
C LEU A 53 -10.23 2.23 -14.45
N ARG A 54 -11.43 2.36 -13.89
CA ARG A 54 -12.45 3.16 -14.55
C ARG A 54 -12.11 4.59 -14.15
N VAL A 55 -11.35 5.26 -15.00
CA VAL A 55 -11.43 6.72 -15.05
C VAL A 55 -12.92 6.98 -15.20
N LEU A 56 -13.56 7.58 -14.20
CA LEU A 56 -14.80 8.29 -14.48
C LEU A 56 -14.30 9.48 -15.28
N ASP A 57 -14.36 9.36 -16.61
CA ASP A 57 -14.19 10.50 -17.50
C ASP A 57 -15.04 11.63 -16.93
N GLU A 58 -14.40 12.76 -16.64
CA GLU A 58 -15.12 13.98 -16.29
C GLU A 58 -16.00 14.33 -17.49
N ALA A 59 -17.28 13.98 -17.39
CA ALA A 59 -18.30 14.42 -18.32
C ALA A 59 -18.42 15.94 -18.18
N GLY A 60 -17.88 16.65 -19.17
CA GLY A 60 -18.28 18.02 -19.49
C GLY A 60 -19.71 18.08 -19.99
#